data_AF-A0ABD0Q071-F1
#
_entry.id   AF-A0ABD0Q071-F1
#
_cell.length_a   1.000
_cell.length_b   1.000
_cell.length_c   1.000
_cell.angle_alpha   90.00
_cell.angle_beta   90.00
_cell.angle_gamma   90.00
#
_symmetry.space_group_name_H-M   'P 1'
#
loop_
_entity.id
_entity.type
_entity.pdbx_description
1 polymer ?
#
loop_
_entity_poly.entity_id
_entity_poly.type
_entity_poly.pdbx_seq_one_letter_code
_entity_poly.pdbx_strand_id
1 'polypeptide(L)' 'NNICFYGECSYYCSTEHALCGKPDQIEGSLAAFLPDLALAKRRTWRNPWRRSYHKRKKA' A
#
# COMPACT_ATOMS: atom_id res chain seq x y z
N ASN A 1 -24.27 0.64 -12.49
CA ASN A 1 -24.48 -0.37 -11.43
C ASN A 1 -23.18 -1.15 -11.30
N ASN A 2 -22.18 -0.57 -10.62
CA ASN A 2 -20.85 -1.14 -10.49
C ASN A 2 -20.60 -1.49 -9.02
N ILE A 3 -19.82 -2.53 -8.77
CA ILE A 3 -19.45 -2.93 -7.40
C ILE A 3 -18.17 -2.18 -7.02
N CYS A 4 -18.19 -1.57 -5.83
CA CYS A 4 -17.09 -0.75 -5.31
C CYS A 4 -16.73 -1.13 -3.87
N PHE A 5 -15.47 -0.96 -3.50
CA PHE A 5 -14.99 -1.06 -2.12
C PHE A 5 -13.77 -0.15 -1.89
N TYR A 6 -13.48 0.24 -0.64
CA TYR A 6 -12.37 1.15 -0.30
C TYR A 6 -11.51 0.69 0.88
N GLY A 7 -11.97 -0.30 1.68
CA GLY A 7 -11.21 -0.84 2.82
C GLY A 7 -10.97 0.18 3.94
N GLU A 8 -10.04 -0.12 4.83
CA GLU A 8 -9.66 0.77 5.94
C GLU A 8 -8.13 0.89 6.02
N CYS A 9 -7.63 2.09 5.70
CA CYS A 9 -6.21 2.43 5.76
C CYS A 9 -6.02 3.94 5.95
N SER A 10 -4.79 4.41 6.13
CA SER A 10 -4.52 5.82 6.46
C SER A 10 -4.56 6.79 5.27
N TYR A 11 -4.18 6.35 4.07
CA TYR A 11 -4.06 7.20 2.89
C TYR A 11 -4.95 6.66 1.77
N TYR A 12 -5.87 7.50 1.28
CA TYR A 12 -6.78 7.19 0.16
C TYR A 12 -7.72 5.98 0.37
N CYS A 13 -8.10 5.68 1.62
CA CYS A 13 -9.12 4.67 1.94
C CYS A 13 -10.43 5.31 2.43
N SER A 14 -11.03 6.13 1.57
CA SER A 14 -12.33 6.77 1.79
C SER A 14 -13.27 6.48 0.61
N THR A 15 -14.57 6.68 0.79
CA THR A 15 -15.57 6.43 -0.26
C THR A 15 -15.30 7.21 -1.55
N GLU A 16 -14.71 8.42 -1.45
CA GLU A 16 -14.35 9.24 -2.60
C GLU A 16 -13.21 8.65 -3.45
N HIS A 17 -12.43 7.71 -2.89
CA HIS A 17 -11.33 6.98 -3.53
C HIS A 17 -11.63 5.48 -3.68
N ALA A 18 -12.91 5.08 -3.67
CA ALA A 18 -13.27 3.67 -3.79
C ALA A 18 -12.83 3.07 -5.13
N LEU A 19 -12.34 1.84 -5.08
CA LEU A 19 -12.02 1.04 -6.27
C LEU A 19 -13.29 0.36 -6.75
N CYS A 20 -13.64 0.58 -8.01
CA CYS A 20 -14.86 0.06 -8.61
C CYS A 20 -14.56 -0.81 -9.84
N GLY A 21 -15.21 -1.96 -9.93
CA GLY A 21 -15.16 -2.81 -11.10
C GLY A 21 -16.08 -2.35 -12.22
N LYS A 22 -16.02 -3.04 -13.37
CA LYS A 22 -16.96 -2.84 -14.48
C LYS A 22 -17.43 -4.19 -15.06
N PRO A 23 -18.46 -4.83 -14.48
CA PRO A 23 -19.22 -4.41 -13.30
C PRO A 23 -18.56 -4.77 -11.96
N ASP A 24 -17.69 -5.79 -11.94
CA ASP A 24 -17.20 -6.44 -10.71
C ASP A 24 -15.71 -6.82 -10.74
N GLN A 25 -15.06 -6.76 -11.91
CA GLN A 25 -13.63 -7.04 -12.05
C GLN A 25 -12.76 -5.78 -11.94
N ILE A 26 -11.61 -5.91 -11.25
CA ILE A 26 -10.57 -4.90 -11.16
C ILE A 26 -9.20 -5.51 -11.47
N GLU A 27 -8.31 -4.72 -12.07
CA GLU A 27 -6.91 -5.11 -12.29
C GLU A 27 -6.06 -4.86 -11.04
N GLY A 28 -5.11 -5.75 -10.74
CA GLY A 28 -4.18 -5.61 -9.63
C GLY A 28 -2.93 -6.47 -9.80
N SER A 29 -1.88 -6.18 -9.01
CA SER A 29 -0.64 -6.94 -9.02
C SER A 29 -0.59 -7.95 -7.87
N LEU A 30 -0.02 -9.13 -8.14
CA LEU A 30 0.17 -10.19 -7.15
C LEU A 30 1.66 -10.35 -6.85
N ALA A 31 2.05 -10.05 -5.61
CA ALA A 31 3.39 -10.28 -5.10
C ALA A 31 3.43 -11.58 -4.29
N ALA A 32 4.35 -12.49 -4.63
CA ALA A 32 4.57 -13.71 -3.85
C ALA A 32 5.05 -13.35 -2.43
N PHE A 33 4.53 -14.07 -1.43
CA PHE A 33 4.95 -13.86 -0.05
C PHE A 33 6.37 -14.38 0.18
N LEU A 34 7.18 -13.57 0.86
CA LEU A 34 8.42 -14.05 1.48
C LEU A 34 8.08 -14.99 2.65
N PRO A 35 9.00 -15.88 3.06
CA PRO A 35 8.79 -16.75 4.21
C PRO A 35 8.45 -15.98 5.50
N ASP A 36 7.77 -16.69 6.41
CA ASP A 36 7.35 -16.14 7.69
C ASP A 36 8.54 -15.70 8.56
N LEU A 37 8.35 -14.61 9.28
CA LEU A 37 9.36 -13.99 10.16
C LEU A 37 9.72 -14.89 11.35
N ALA A 38 8.84 -15.81 11.77
CA ALA A 38 9.13 -16.77 12.83
C ALA A 38 10.24 -17.76 12.43
N LEU A 39 10.27 -18.16 11.15
CA LEU A 39 11.25 -19.09 10.59
C LEU A 39 12.46 -18.37 9.98
N ALA A 40 12.25 -17.22 9.35
CA ALA A 40 13.28 -16.45 8.66
C ALA A 40 13.25 -14.96 9.09
N LYS A 41 13.99 -14.63 10.15
CA LYS A 41 14.10 -13.25 10.66
C LYS A 41 14.79 -12.34 9.63
N ARG A 42 14.21 -11.16 9.38
CA ARG A 42 14.72 -10.16 8.42
C ARG A 42 15.16 -8.89 9.15
N ARG A 43 16.25 -8.28 8.69
CA ARG A 43 16.71 -6.97 9.18
C ARG A 43 16.19 -5.86 8.27
N THR A 44 15.68 -4.79 8.87
CA THR A 44 15.23 -3.59 8.16
C THR A 44 16.19 -2.45 8.44
N TRP A 45 16.80 -1.89 7.39
CA TRP A 45 17.79 -0.83 7.50
C TRP A 45 17.21 0.51 7.04
N ARG A 46 17.59 1.59 7.73
CA ARG A 46 17.27 2.94 7.25
C ARG A 46 18.32 3.36 6.22
N ASN A 47 17.90 3.57 4.98
CA ASN A 47 18.78 4.08 3.93
C ASN A 47 19.35 5.46 4.33
N PRO A 48 20.68 5.69 4.24
CA PRO A 48 21.30 6.96 4.63
C PRO A 48 20.86 8.14 3.76
N TRP A 49 20.40 7.91 2.53
CA TRP A 49 19.85 8.93 1.63
C TRP A 49 18.32 8.96 1.60
N ARG A 50 17.66 8.45 2.64
CA ARG A 50 16.20 8.55 2.77
C ARG A 50 15.77 10.02 2.86
N ARG A 51 14.82 10.43 2.03
CA ARG A 51 14.25 11.79 1.99
C ARG A 51 13.63 12.21 3.33
N SER A 52 13.41 13.52 3.50
CA SER A 52 12.81 14.10 4.72
C SER A 52 11.34 13.77 4.92
N TYR A 53 10.62 13.43 3.84
CA TYR A 53 9.15 13.29 3.80
C TYR A 53 8.41 14.48 4.45
N HIS A 54 8.97 15.68 4.32
CA HIS A 54 8.43 16.89 4.93
C HIS A 54 8.52 18.07 3.96
N LYS A 55 7.38 18.74 3.72
CA LYS A 55 7.24 19.74 2.65
C LYS A 55 8.22 20.92 2.75
N ARG A 56 8.62 21.30 3.96
CA ARG A 56 9.49 22.49 4.21
C ARG A 56 10.90 22.14 4.67
N LYS A 57 11.23 20.85 4.86
CA LYS A 57 12.52 20.44 5.44
C LYS A 57 13.38 19.79 4.36
N LYS A 58 14.61 20.28 4.19
CA LYS A 58 15.62 19.63 3.33
C LYS A 58 16.01 18.27 3.93
N ALA A 59 16.42 17.35 3.06
CA ALA A 59 16.87 16.02 3.45
C ALA A 59 18.25 16.06 4.10
#